data_AF-A0A377WLV1-F1
#
_entry.id   AF-A0A377WLV1-F1
#
_cell.length_a   1.000
_cell.length_b   1.000
_cell.length_c   1.000
_cell.angle_alpha   90.00
_cell.angle_beta   90.00
_cell.angle_gamma   90.00
#
_symmetry.space_group_name_H-M   'P 1'
#
loop_
_entity.id
_entity.type
_entity.pdbx_description
1 polymer ?
#
loop_
_entity_poly.entity_id
_entity_poly.type
_entity_poly.pdbx_seq_one_letter_code
_entity_poly.pdbx_strand_id
1 'polypeptide(L)'
;MRSEISDKNLYLTRPDMGRRLSPEAIDALKAQCVMDPDVQVVVSDGLSTDAITANYEEILPPAACRPETGGLKVGDAVLRALWPRQD
;
A
#
# COMPACT_ATOMS: atom_id res chain seq x y z
N MET A 1 -4.90 3.71 2.54
CA MET A 1 -4.08 4.42 3.57
C MET A 1 -3.12 5.39 2.88
N ARG A 2 -2.61 6.41 3.58
CA ARG A 2 -1.82 7.51 2.96
C ARG A 2 -0.45 7.75 3.60
N SER A 3 0.49 8.29 2.82
CA SER A 3 1.73 8.87 3.36
C SER A 3 1.51 10.25 3.98
N GLU A 4 2.58 10.87 4.51
CA GLU A 4 2.57 12.27 4.96
C GLU A 4 2.42 13.29 3.80
N ILE A 5 2.39 12.82 2.56
CA ILE A 5 2.28 13.64 1.36
C ILE A 5 0.82 14.07 1.12
N SER A 6 0.62 15.37 0.88
CA SER A 6 -0.68 15.99 0.61
C SER A 6 -1.00 16.16 -0.88
N ASP A 7 0.01 16.16 -1.74
CA ASP A 7 -0.14 16.46 -3.17
C ASP A 7 1.05 15.97 -4.01
N LYS A 8 0.88 16.00 -5.34
CA LYS A 8 1.88 15.52 -6.30
C LYS A 8 3.19 16.31 -6.28
N ASN A 9 3.16 17.62 -6.03
CA ASN A 9 4.39 18.43 -6.01
C ASN A 9 5.25 18.04 -4.81
N LEU A 10 4.62 17.88 -3.64
CA LEU A 10 5.29 17.40 -2.46
C LEU A 10 5.79 15.96 -2.66
N TYR A 11 5.01 15.11 -3.33
CA TYR A 11 5.43 13.74 -3.64
C TYR A 11 6.76 13.68 -4.40
N LEU A 12 6.90 14.52 -5.44
CA LEU A 12 8.08 14.54 -6.30
C LEU A 12 9.31 15.19 -5.63
N THR A 13 9.09 16.10 -4.69
CA THR A 13 10.16 16.91 -4.08
C THR A 13 10.55 16.47 -2.66
N ARG A 14 9.70 15.70 -1.98
CA ARG A 14 9.90 15.25 -0.58
C ARG A 14 9.82 13.72 -0.46
N PRO A 15 10.85 13.00 -0.95
CA PRO A 15 10.89 11.55 -0.85
C PRO A 15 10.95 11.03 0.59
N ASP A 16 11.36 11.86 1.55
CA ASP A 16 11.35 11.55 2.97
C ASP A 16 9.92 11.40 3.51
N MET A 17 9.03 12.34 3.17
CA MET A 17 7.62 12.31 3.56
C MET A 17 6.86 11.21 2.81
N GLY A 18 7.19 10.97 1.54
CA GLY A 18 6.61 9.88 0.74
C GLY A 18 6.89 8.48 1.29
N ARG A 19 7.95 8.30 2.09
CA ARG A 19 8.31 7.03 2.75
C ARG A 19 7.60 6.83 4.09
N ARG A 20 7.09 7.90 4.71
CA ARG A 20 6.39 7.84 6.02
C ARG A 20 4.88 7.78 5.86
N LEU A 21 4.23 7.01 6.73
CA LEU A 21 2.77 6.96 6.80
C LEU A 21 2.25 8.12 7.64
N SER A 22 1.06 8.65 7.28
CA SER A 22 0.41 9.62 8.15
C SER A 22 -0.02 8.98 9.48
N PRO A 23 -0.18 9.75 10.56
CA PRO A 23 -0.68 9.23 11.84
C PRO A 23 -2.00 8.47 11.70
N GLU A 24 -2.96 9.02 10.94
CA GLU A 24 -4.25 8.37 10.66
C GLU A 24 -4.09 7.04 9.92
N ALA A 25 -3.12 6.93 9.01
CA ALA A 25 -2.85 5.70 8.28
C ALA A 25 -2.27 4.63 9.22
N ILE A 26 -1.46 5.02 10.20
CA ILE A 26 -0.95 4.12 11.24
C ILE A 26 -2.10 3.61 12.11
N ASP A 27 -3.01 4.48 12.51
CA ASP A 27 -4.16 4.10 13.33
C ASP A 27 -5.12 3.17 12.56
N ALA A 28 -5.38 3.47 11.28
CA ALA A 28 -6.17 2.62 10.41
C ALA A 28 -5.54 1.23 10.21
N LEU A 29 -4.20 1.15 10.02
CA LEU A 29 -3.49 -0.13 9.91
C LEU A 29 -3.71 -1.00 11.14
N LYS A 30 -3.52 -0.43 12.33
CA LYS A 30 -3.67 -1.17 13.59
C LYS A 30 -5.10 -1.62 13.83
N ALA A 31 -6.09 -0.87 13.34
CA ALA A 31 -7.50 -1.17 13.55
C ALA A 31 -8.08 -2.17 12.52
N GLN A 32 -7.53 -2.20 11.30
CA GLN A 32 -8.15 -2.90 10.17
C GLN A 32 -7.33 -4.09 9.66
N CYS A 33 -6.03 -4.14 9.97
CA CYS A 33 -5.16 -5.20 9.46
C CYS A 33 -4.83 -6.22 10.54
N VAL A 34 -4.64 -7.47 10.09
CA VAL A 34 -4.09 -8.55 10.91
C VAL A 34 -2.71 -8.15 11.46
N MET A 35 -2.56 -8.21 12.79
CA MET A 35 -1.28 -7.98 13.47
C MET A 35 -0.39 -9.22 13.39
N ASP A 36 0.92 -8.99 13.31
CA ASP A 36 1.96 -10.03 13.20
C ASP A 36 1.67 -11.08 12.10
N PRO A 37 1.50 -10.67 10.82
CA PRO A 37 1.46 -11.61 9.71
C PRO A 37 2.88 -12.09 9.38
N ASP A 38 2.99 -13.30 8.82
CA ASP A 38 4.27 -13.80 8.30
C ASP A 38 4.65 -13.06 7.01
N VAL A 39 3.63 -12.69 6.21
CA VAL A 39 3.79 -11.95 4.96
C VAL A 39 2.72 -10.87 4.86
N GLN A 40 3.15 -9.64 4.55
CA GLN A 40 2.27 -8.50 4.30
C GLN A 40 2.50 -7.98 2.88
N VAL A 41 1.45 -7.96 2.06
CA VAL A 41 1.50 -7.37 0.72
C VAL A 41 1.05 -5.91 0.78
N VAL A 42 1.85 -5.01 0.23
CA VAL A 42 1.54 -3.58 0.15
C VAL A 42 1.59 -3.14 -1.31
N VAL A 43 0.50 -2.55 -1.79
CA VAL A 43 0.40 -1.98 -3.14
C VAL A 43 0.50 -0.47 -3.05
N SER A 44 1.33 0.14 -3.89
CA SER A 44 1.56 1.60 -3.89
C SER A 44 1.60 2.11 -5.32
N ASP A 45 0.98 3.26 -5.60
CA ASP A 45 0.92 3.84 -6.95
C ASP A 45 2.25 4.42 -7.43
N GLY A 46 3.19 4.69 -6.52
CA GLY A 46 4.54 5.12 -6.86
C GLY A 46 4.56 6.32 -7.80
N LEU A 47 5.41 6.26 -8.82
CA LEU A 47 5.53 7.30 -9.85
C LEU A 47 4.55 7.10 -11.03
N SER A 48 3.87 5.95 -11.12
CA SER A 48 2.97 5.62 -12.24
C SER A 48 1.77 4.84 -11.74
N THR A 49 0.61 5.51 -11.72
CA THR A 49 -0.66 4.85 -11.38
C THR A 49 -1.05 3.79 -12.41
N ASP A 50 -0.76 4.03 -13.69
CA ASP A 50 -1.07 3.09 -14.78
C ASP A 50 -0.37 1.75 -14.59
N ALA A 51 0.85 1.75 -14.03
CA ALA A 51 1.57 0.54 -13.72
C ALA A 51 0.83 -0.35 -12.71
N ILE A 52 0.06 0.23 -11.79
CA ILE A 52 -0.78 -0.55 -10.87
C ILE A 52 -2.06 -0.98 -11.59
N THR A 53 -2.79 -0.05 -12.19
CA THR A 53 -4.09 -0.34 -12.82
C THR A 53 -3.99 -1.42 -13.91
N ALA A 54 -2.93 -1.40 -14.71
CA ALA A 54 -2.74 -2.37 -15.79
C ALA A 54 -2.37 -3.78 -15.30
N ASN A 55 -1.76 -3.91 -14.11
CA ASN A 55 -1.17 -5.17 -13.65
C ASN A 55 -1.83 -5.75 -12.39
N TYR A 56 -2.73 -4.99 -11.74
CA TYR A 56 -3.28 -5.34 -10.44
C TYR A 56 -3.97 -6.71 -10.43
N GLU A 57 -4.82 -6.98 -11.42
CA GLU A 57 -5.61 -8.22 -11.50
C GLU A 57 -4.75 -9.45 -11.78
N GLU A 58 -3.64 -9.29 -12.50
CA GLU A 58 -2.76 -10.40 -12.85
C GLU A 58 -1.76 -10.71 -11.73
N ILE A 59 -1.23 -9.68 -11.06
CA ILE A 59 -0.13 -9.84 -10.10
C ILE A 59 -0.64 -10.09 -8.68
N LEU A 60 -1.62 -9.34 -8.21
CA LEU A 60 -1.97 -9.35 -6.80
C LEU A 60 -2.58 -10.68 -6.32
N PRO A 61 -3.57 -11.28 -7.03
CA PRO A 61 -4.17 -12.54 -6.58
C PRO A 61 -3.15 -13.69 -6.42
N PRO A 62 -2.26 -13.99 -7.39
CA PRO A 62 -1.26 -15.04 -7.19
C PRO A 62 -0.19 -14.67 -6.17
N ALA A 63 0.15 -13.39 -6.01
CA ALA A 63 1.11 -12.96 -4.99
C ALA A 63 0.57 -13.14 -3.57
N ALA A 64 -0.73 -12.89 -3.35
CA ALA A 64 -1.39 -13.09 -2.05
C ALA A 64 -1.69 -14.57 -1.76
N CYS A 65 -2.13 -15.34 -2.76
CA CYS A 65 -2.53 -16.74 -2.58
C CYS A 65 -1.34 -17.70 -2.36
N ARG A 66 -0.18 -17.45 -3.00
CA ARG A 66 0.98 -18.35 -2.90
C ARG A 66 1.46 -18.58 -1.46
N PRO A 67 1.70 -17.55 -0.63
CA PRO A 67 2.12 -17.76 0.75
C PRO A 67 1.05 -18.47 1.60
N GLU A 68 -0.24 -18.18 1.39
CA GLU A 68 -1.34 -18.85 2.10
C GLU A 68 -1.35 -20.37 1.82
N THR A 69 -1.22 -20.77 0.56
CA THR A 69 -1.12 -22.19 0.18
C THR A 69 0.13 -22.88 0.73
N GLY A 70 1.16 -22.10 1.08
CA GLY A 70 2.37 -22.56 1.77
C GLY A 70 2.24 -22.66 3.30
N GLY A 71 1.05 -22.36 3.85
CA GLY A 71 0.78 -22.40 5.29
C GLY A 71 1.22 -21.15 6.06
N LEU A 72 1.56 -20.06 5.36
CA LEU A 72 1.92 -18.79 5.99
C LEU A 72 0.68 -17.94 6.28
N LYS A 73 0.70 -17.23 7.40
CA LYS A 73 -0.33 -16.24 7.75
C LYS A 73 -0.12 -14.98 6.92
N VAL A 74 -1.00 -14.74 5.96
CA VAL A 74 -0.97 -13.53 5.13
C VAL A 74 -1.83 -12.43 5.74
N GLY A 75 -1.28 -11.22 5.80
CA GLY A 75 -1.99 -10.03 6.24
C GLY A 75 -2.88 -9.43 5.14
N ASP A 76 -3.87 -8.63 5.53
CA ASP A 76 -4.80 -8.00 4.59
C ASP A 76 -4.07 -7.15 3.56
N ALA A 77 -4.43 -7.24 2.27
CA ALA A 77 -3.79 -6.45 1.23
C ALA A 77 -4.03 -4.94 1.46
N VAL A 78 -2.95 -4.18 1.68
CA VAL A 78 -3.03 -2.74 1.94
C VAL A 78 -2.72 -1.95 0.68
N LEU A 79 -3.66 -1.13 0.24
CA LEU A 79 -3.41 -0.08 -0.76
C LEU A 79 -2.92 1.21 -0.09
N ARG A 80 -1.69 1.59 -0.44
CA ARG A 80 -1.07 2.88 -0.10
C ARG A 80 -1.23 3.83 -1.29
N ALA A 81 -2.17 4.76 -1.18
CA ALA A 81 -2.23 5.91 -2.08
C ALA A 81 -1.26 6.98 -1.57
N LEU A 82 -0.38 7.50 -2.43
CA LEU A 82 0.65 8.43 -1.97
C LEU A 82 0.10 9.85 -1.72
N TRP A 83 -1.01 10.24 -2.33
CA TRP A 83 -1.66 11.55 -2.11
C TRP A 83 -3.17 11.48 -2.45
N PRO A 84 -4.00 12.43 -1.97
CA PRO A 84 -5.44 12.48 -2.25
C PRO A 84 -5.66 12.80 -3.72
N ARG A 85 -6.32 11.91 -4.46
CA ARG A 85 -6.73 12.20 -5.83
C ARG A 85 -7.86 13.23 -5.77
N GLN A 86 -7.67 14.32 -6.52
CA GLN A 86 -8.76 15.17 -6.97
C GLN A 86 -9.13 14.62 -8.33
N ASP A 87 -10.04 13.66 -8.35
CA ASP A 87 -10.91 13.47 -9.51
C ASP A 87 -11.74 14.73 -9.79
#